data_AF-A0A7S3F5L6-F1
#
_entry.id   AF-A0A7S3F5L6-F1
#
_cell.length_a   1.000
_cell.length_b   1.000
_cell.length_c   1.000
_cell.angle_alpha   90.00
_cell.angle_beta   90.00
_cell.angle_gamma   90.00
#
_symmetry.space_group_name_H-M   'P 1'
#
loop_
_entity.id
_entity.type
_entity.pdbx_description
1 polymer ?
#
loop_
_entity_poly.entity_id
_entity_poly.type
_entity_poly.pdbx_seq_one_letter_code
_entity_poly.pdbx_strand_id
1 'polypeptide(L)'
;MLEDSNWGVRYAAAEALGKLDQAVLSTHAGALLKMLEDSDEDVRRAAVEALGKLDQAVLSTHAGALLKMLEDSNWGVRYAAAEALGKLDQAVLSMHAGALLKMLEDSN
;
A
#
# COMPACT_ATOMS: atom_id res chain seq x y z
N MET A 1 -13.79 -11.44 -8.23
CA MET A 1 -13.57 -9.97 -8.24
C MET A 1 -12.12 -9.63 -7.96
N LEU A 2 -11.54 -10.04 -6.81
CA LEU A 2 -10.12 -9.75 -6.52
C LEU A 2 -9.13 -10.58 -7.36
N GLU A 3 -9.55 -11.75 -7.84
CA GLU A 3 -8.78 -12.62 -8.75
C GLU A 3 -9.37 -12.63 -10.16
N ASP A 4 -10.13 -11.59 -10.51
CA ASP A 4 -10.73 -11.47 -11.84
C ASP A 4 -9.64 -11.29 -12.90
N SER A 5 -9.81 -11.85 -14.10
CA SER A 5 -8.81 -11.69 -15.17
C SER A 5 -8.71 -10.25 -15.66
N ASN A 6 -9.78 -9.46 -15.53
CA ASN A 6 -9.80 -8.06 -15.92
C ASN A 6 -9.20 -7.17 -14.81
N TRP A 7 -8.08 -6.51 -15.11
CA TRP A 7 -7.41 -5.59 -14.18
C TRP A 7 -8.35 -4.46 -13.70
N GLY A 8 -9.25 -3.97 -14.56
CA GLY A 8 -10.19 -2.90 -14.21
C GLY A 8 -11.20 -3.34 -13.15
N VAL A 9 -11.58 -4.62 -13.15
CA VAL A 9 -12.45 -5.19 -12.10
C VAL A 9 -11.69 -5.30 -10.78
N ARG A 10 -10.43 -5.72 -10.82
CA ARG A 10 -9.57 -5.78 -9.63
C ARG A 10 -9.29 -4.38 -9.08
N TYR A 11 -8.96 -3.42 -9.94
CA TYR A 11 -8.78 -2.02 -9.59
C TYR A 11 -10.01 -1.45 -8.90
N ALA A 12 -11.19 -1.62 -9.52
CA ALA A 12 -12.46 -1.15 -8.95
C ALA A 12 -12.74 -1.80 -7.59
N ALA A 13 -12.30 -3.05 -7.38
CA ALA A 13 -12.39 -3.73 -6.10
C ALA A 13 -11.52 -3.09 -5.02
N ALA A 14 -10.24 -2.80 -5.31
CA ALA A 14 -9.37 -2.10 -4.38
C ALA A 14 -9.93 -0.71 -4.04
N GLU A 15 -10.39 0.03 -5.04
CA GLU A 15 -11.02 1.34 -4.85
C GLU A 15 -12.28 1.28 -3.98
N ALA A 16 -13.14 0.27 -4.20
CA ALA A 16 -14.34 0.07 -3.41
C ALA A 16 -14.01 -0.25 -1.95
N LEU A 17 -13.03 -1.13 -1.71
CA LEU A 17 -12.53 -1.44 -0.36
C LEU A 17 -12.00 -0.17 0.31
N GLY A 18 -11.20 0.63 -0.39
CA GLY A 18 -10.67 1.90 0.13
C GLY A 18 -11.72 3.00 0.37
N LYS A 19 -12.99 2.79 0.00
CA LYS A 19 -14.11 3.71 0.30
C LYS A 19 -14.91 3.27 1.54
N LEU A 20 -14.60 2.11 2.11
CA LEU A 20 -15.24 1.62 3.32
C LEU A 20 -14.75 2.39 4.54
N ASP A 21 -15.58 2.42 5.58
CA ASP A 21 -15.18 2.91 6.90
C ASP A 21 -13.98 2.13 7.43
N GLN A 22 -13.09 2.81 8.15
CA GLN A 22 -11.80 2.26 8.59
C GLN A 22 -11.94 0.95 9.37
N ALA A 23 -12.96 0.85 10.24
CA ALA A 23 -13.24 -0.37 10.99
C ALA A 23 -13.54 -1.56 10.07
N VAL A 24 -14.31 -1.36 9.00
CA VAL A 24 -14.64 -2.42 8.04
C VAL A 24 -13.42 -2.72 7.16
N LEU A 25 -12.76 -1.68 6.65
CA LEU A 25 -11.55 -1.80 5.84
C LEU A 25 -10.46 -2.61 6.54
N SER A 26 -10.29 -2.42 7.85
CA SER A 26 -9.31 -3.17 8.66
C SER A 26 -9.51 -4.68 8.59
N THR A 27 -10.75 -5.15 8.53
CA THR A 27 -11.07 -6.59 8.40
C THR A 27 -10.72 -7.16 7.03
N HIS A 28 -10.54 -6.28 6.03
CA HIS A 28 -10.22 -6.62 4.65
C HIS A 28 -8.78 -6.27 4.25
N ALA A 29 -7.94 -5.80 5.17
CA ALA A 29 -6.55 -5.46 4.89
C ALA A 29 -5.77 -6.62 4.25
N GLY A 30 -6.04 -7.86 4.66
CA GLY A 30 -5.45 -9.06 4.06
C GLY A 30 -5.74 -9.25 2.56
N ALA A 31 -6.90 -8.79 2.08
CA ALA A 31 -7.23 -8.81 0.66
C ALA A 31 -6.40 -7.80 -0.12
N LEU A 32 -6.29 -6.57 0.41
CA LEU A 32 -5.47 -5.52 -0.20
C LEU A 32 -3.98 -5.88 -0.21
N LEU A 33 -3.49 -6.55 0.83
CA LEU A 33 -2.10 -7.04 0.88
C LEU A 33 -1.78 -8.01 -0.26
N LYS A 34 -2.72 -8.87 -0.66
CA LYS A 34 -2.52 -9.75 -1.83
C LYS A 34 -2.43 -8.96 -3.14
N MET A 35 -3.19 -7.87 -3.24
CA MET A 35 -3.23 -7.02 -4.43
C MET A 35 -1.95 -6.17 -4.61
N LEU A 36 -1.09 -6.11 -3.59
CA LEU A 36 0.24 -5.52 -3.73
C LEU A 36 1.15 -6.30 -4.69
N GLU A 37 0.83 -7.57 -4.95
CA GLU A 37 1.57 -8.44 -5.87
C GLU A 37 0.88 -8.54 -7.25
N ASP A 38 -0.12 -7.70 -7.50
CA ASP A 38 -0.86 -7.72 -8.77
C ASP A 38 0.06 -7.37 -9.96
N SER A 39 -0.16 -8.02 -11.10
CA SER A 39 0.60 -7.73 -12.32
C SER A 39 0.42 -6.29 -12.82
N ASP A 40 -0.75 -5.70 -12.54
CA ASP A 40 -1.13 -4.38 -13.03
C ASP A 40 -0.79 -3.28 -12.01
N GLU A 41 -0.05 -2.25 -12.44
CA GLU A 41 0.37 -1.16 -11.56
C GLU A 41 -0.75 -0.33 -10.97
N ASP A 42 -1.86 -0.13 -11.69
CA ASP A 42 -2.99 0.65 -11.19
C ASP A 42 -3.71 -0.12 -10.08
N VAL A 43 -3.80 -1.45 -10.20
CA VAL A 43 -4.31 -2.31 -9.13
C VAL A 43 -3.41 -2.25 -7.90
N ARG A 44 -2.08 -2.37 -8.07
CA ARG A 44 -1.12 -2.25 -6.95
C ARG A 44 -1.22 -0.88 -6.28
N ARG A 45 -1.26 0.21 -7.06
CA ARG A 45 -1.39 1.58 -6.55
C ARG A 45 -2.68 1.75 -5.75
N ALA A 46 -3.82 1.33 -6.29
CA ALA A 46 -5.10 1.41 -5.60
C ALA A 46 -5.10 0.61 -4.29
N ALA A 47 -4.43 -0.55 -4.26
CA ALA A 47 -4.29 -1.34 -3.04
C ALA A 47 -3.45 -0.61 -1.97
N VAL A 48 -2.34 0.01 -2.36
CA VAL A 48 -1.50 0.83 -1.46
C VAL A 48 -2.28 2.03 -0.92
N GLU A 49 -2.98 2.76 -1.79
CA GLU A 49 -3.81 3.92 -1.39
C GLU A 49 -4.92 3.50 -0.42
N ALA A 50 -5.56 2.35 -0.66
CA ALA A 50 -6.58 1.81 0.23
C ALA A 50 -5.98 1.40 1.59
N LEU A 51 -4.83 0.70 1.62
CA LEU A 51 -4.12 0.39 2.87
C LEU A 51 -3.76 1.68 3.62
N GLY A 52 -3.31 2.72 2.93
CA GLY A 52 -2.98 4.02 3.52
C GLY A 52 -4.16 4.78 4.16
N LYS A 53 -5.40 4.28 4.04
CA LYS A 53 -6.59 4.82 4.74
C LYS A 53 -6.89 4.08 6.05
N LEU A 54 -6.21 2.97 6.32
CA LEU A 54 -6.31 2.28 7.60
C LEU A 54 -5.87 3.18 8.75
N ASP A 55 -6.45 2.93 9.92
CA ASP A 55 -5.95 3.54 11.14
C ASP A 55 -4.50 3.15 11.37
N GLN A 56 -3.76 4.11 11.92
CA GLN A 56 -2.32 4.01 12.10
C GLN A 56 -1.88 2.75 12.85
N ALA A 57 -2.64 2.33 13.87
CA ALA A 57 -2.35 1.11 14.62
C ALA A 57 -2.36 -0.12 13.70
N VAL A 58 -3.34 -0.24 12.82
CA VAL A 58 -3.44 -1.35 11.86
C VAL A 58 -2.39 -1.20 10.75
N LEU A 59 -2.27 0.01 10.20
CA LEU A 59 -1.30 0.31 9.14
C LEU A 59 0.13 -0.03 9.55
N SER A 60 0.49 0.23 10.82
CA SER A 60 1.81 -0.07 11.36
C SER A 60 2.17 -1.56 11.30
N THR A 61 1.17 -2.45 11.43
CA THR A 61 1.37 -3.91 11.31
C THR A 61 1.67 -4.35 9.88
N HIS A 62 1.43 -3.47 8.90
CA HIS A 62 1.63 -3.71 7.47
C HIS A 62 2.76 -2.84 6.88
N ALA A 63 3.51 -2.10 7.72
CA ALA A 63 4.60 -1.23 7.28
C ALA A 63 5.64 -1.98 6.42
N GLY A 64 5.95 -3.23 6.78
CA GLY A 64 6.86 -4.08 6.01
C GLY A 64 6.40 -4.34 4.56
N ALA A 65 5.09 -4.47 4.32
CA ALA A 65 4.56 -4.64 2.98
C ALA A 65 4.63 -3.33 2.18
N LEU A 66 4.28 -2.19 2.81
CA LEU A 66 4.38 -0.88 2.18
C LEU A 66 5.81 -0.48 1.84
N LEU A 67 6.80 -0.88 2.66
CA LEU A 67 8.21 -0.64 2.35
C LEU A 67 8.67 -1.36 1.10
N LYS A 68 8.20 -2.59 0.84
CA LYS A 68 8.49 -3.29 -0.41
C LYS A 68 7.94 -2.52 -1.62
N MET A 69 6.80 -1.86 -1.46
CA MET A 69 6.19 -1.06 -2.53
C MET A 69 6.98 0.21 -2.86
N LEU A 70 7.94 0.64 -2.02
CA LEU A 70 8.89 1.68 -2.39
C LEU A 70 9.87 1.23 -3.48
N GLU A 71 10.09 -0.08 -3.64
CA GLU A 71 10.94 -0.65 -4.68
C GLU A 71 10.15 -1.02 -5.96
N ASP A 72 8.86 -0.64 -6.05
CA ASP A 72 8.02 -0.93 -7.20
C ASP A 72 8.55 -0.24 -8.48
N SER A 73 8.41 -0.91 -9.62
CA SER A 73 8.85 -0.37 -10.91
C SER A 73 8.05 0.87 -11.33
N ASN A 74 6.78 0.96 -10.94
CA ASN A 74 5.92 2.07 -11.27
C ASN A 74 6.04 3.21 -10.25
N TRP A 75 6.29 4.43 -10.73
CA TRP A 75 6.49 5.60 -9.88
C TRP A 75 5.26 5.95 -9.03
N GLY A 76 4.05 5.73 -9.54
CA GLY A 76 2.81 6.05 -8.85
C GLY A 76 2.59 5.12 -7.65
N VAL A 77 2.99 3.86 -7.79
CA VAL A 77 2.97 2.89 -6.68
C VAL A 77 3.98 3.28 -5.60
N ARG A 78 5.20 3.65 -5.98
CA ARG A 78 6.23 4.13 -5.03
C ARG A 78 5.76 5.38 -4.28
N TYR A 79 5.16 6.33 -5.00
CA TYR A 79 4.62 7.55 -4.41
C TYR A 79 3.52 7.26 -3.38
N ALA A 80 2.54 6.43 -3.74
CA ALA A 80 1.47 6.03 -2.84
C ALA A 80 2.02 5.32 -1.58
N ALA A 81 3.06 4.51 -1.75
CA ALA A 81 3.71 3.80 -0.64
C ALA A 81 4.41 4.77 0.32
N ALA A 82 5.14 5.75 -0.23
CA ALA A 82 5.78 6.81 0.56
C ALA A 82 4.74 7.65 1.32
N GLU A 83 3.63 8.00 0.67
CA GLU A 83 2.53 8.74 1.31
C GLU A 83 1.89 7.93 2.45
N ALA A 84 1.60 6.64 2.23
CA ALA A 84 1.03 5.76 3.24
C ALA A 84 1.97 5.59 4.44
N LEU A 85 3.26 5.38 4.20
CA LEU A 85 4.28 5.29 5.25
C LEU A 85 4.44 6.59 6.02
N GLY A 86 4.32 7.75 5.36
CA GLY A 86 4.36 9.07 6.00
C GLY A 86 3.28 9.31 7.05
N LYS A 87 2.22 8.48 7.08
CA LYS A 87 1.16 8.51 8.11
C LYS A 87 1.53 7.74 9.38
N LEU A 88 2.64 7.01 9.39
CA LEU A 88 3.10 6.24 10.54
C LEU A 88 3.96 7.10 11.48
N ASP A 89 3.90 6.82 12.78
CA ASP A 89 4.74 7.45 13.79
C ASP A 89 6.23 7.29 13.51
N GLN A 90 7.02 8.25 13.99
CA GLN A 90 8.48 8.20 13.97
C GLN A 90 9.07 6.91 14.55
N ALA A 91 8.42 6.30 15.55
CA ALA A 91 8.88 5.04 16.11
C ALA A 91 8.87 3.91 15.07
N VAL A 92 7.84 3.85 14.22
CA VAL A 92 7.72 2.85 13.17
C VAL A 92 8.64 3.18 12.00
N LEU A 93 8.70 4.45 11.62
CA LEU A 93 9.62 4.90 10.56
C LEU A 93 11.09 4.68 10.93
N SER A 94 11.47 4.86 12.19
CA SER A 94 12.87 4.67 12.63
C SER A 94 13.31 3.21 12.56
N MET A 95 12.41 2.25 12.82
CA MET A 95 12.69 0.81 12.58
C MET A 95 13.00 0.51 11.11
N HIS A 96 12.56 1.38 10.20
CA HIS A 96 12.66 1.21 8.76
C HIS A 96 13.53 2.28 8.08
N ALA A 97 14.26 3.07 8.87
CA ALA A 97 15.07 4.19 8.40
C ALA A 97 16.07 3.78 7.31
N GLY A 98 16.67 2.59 7.40
CA GLY A 98 17.60 2.08 6.39
C GLY A 98 16.95 1.88 5.02
N ALA A 99 15.72 1.36 4.97
CA ALA A 99 14.98 1.17 3.73
C ALA A 99 14.56 2.53 3.13
N LEU A 100 14.13 3.47 3.97
CA LEU A 100 13.78 4.82 3.54
C LEU A 100 15.00 5.62 3.03
N LEU A 101 16.16 5.48 3.67
CA LEU A 101 17.41 6.13 3.25
C LEU A 101 17.89 5.61 1.90
N LYS A 102 17.86 4.29 1.70
CA LYS A 102 18.22 3.69 0.41
C LYS A 102 17.35 4.25 -0.73
N MET A 103 16.08 4.53 -0.48
CA MET A 103 15.18 5.14 -1.46
C MET A 103 15.48 6.61 -1.78
N LEU A 104 16.08 7.37 -0.85
CA LEU A 104 16.58 8.72 -1.16
C LEU A 104 17.80 8.66 -2.10
N GLU A 105 18.61 7.61 -1.98
CA GLU A 105 19.78 7.38 -2.83
C GLU A 105 19.40 6.81 -4.20
N ASP A 106 18.38 5.94 -4.25
CA ASP A 106 17.83 5.31 -5.48
C ASP A 106 16.95 6.27 -6.31
N SER A 107 17.12 7.58 -6.13
CA SER A 107 16.44 8.61 -6.90
C SER A 107 16.76 8.46 -8.40
N ASN A 108 15.88 7.75 -9.10
CA ASN A 108 15.77 7.68 -10.55
C ASN A 108 14.95 8.87 -11.06
#